data_AF-A0A9D2DVV1-F1
#
_entry.id   AF-A0A9D2DVV1-F1
#
_cell.length_a   1.000
_cell.length_b   1.000
_cell.length_c   1.000
_cell.angle_alpha   90.00
_cell.angle_beta   90.00
_cell.angle_gamma   90.00
#
_symmetry.space_group_name_H-M   'P 1'
#
loop_
_entity.id
_entity.type
_entity.pdbx_description
1 polymer ?
#
loop_
_entity_poly.entity_id
_entity_poly.type
_entity_poly.pdbx_seq_one_letter_code
_entity_poly.pdbx_strand_id
1 'polypeptide(L)'
;MISLYERLRKNKVVVVDIETTGLVCGEEGRENDRILEIAAIRLEHLRPAETFHTYVANPQPLSEEVAALIGISDEMLAGAPPVQEALKALAEFAEGAILVGYNLPFDCKFLDFCGAQSGVSFPADRVDLLPIAKRLLGRSVESYNLQTVWKECLPGKAGTGKKLETCMQQAEAAADLAYLLSYVQRKRRNDTPMYRIVAQRRKIRHEVFFAAQQIAYNLLRCALFGKNHPLFPLWVYKCAEKLEYVSRFVDKKDAKLPQRDYEMIFTGYNEAVWETRKHLESGAHHAYGAYEVTDELCERVFAICDAVRVSCMPYLMSRTETYHPDEYASIIIQAVETEGKNREIKIEYDSKKNALYR
;
A
#
# COMPACT_ATOMS: atom_id res chain seq x y z
N MET A 1 2.34 19.58 -15.10
CA MET A 1 3.32 18.65 -14.49
C MET A 1 3.56 17.49 -15.44
N ILE A 2 4.78 17.33 -15.97
CA ILE A 2 5.15 16.29 -16.94
C ILE A 2 4.98 14.89 -16.30
N SER A 3 4.56 13.86 -17.06
CA SER A 3 4.46 12.47 -16.55
C SER A 3 5.83 11.87 -16.28
N LEU A 4 5.94 10.87 -15.40
CA LEU A 4 7.22 10.20 -15.20
C LEU A 4 7.76 9.64 -16.52
N TYR A 5 6.90 9.02 -17.34
CA TYR A 5 7.29 8.57 -18.68
C TYR A 5 7.83 9.71 -19.54
N GLU A 6 7.12 10.83 -19.64
CA GLU A 6 7.58 11.97 -20.45
C GLU A 6 8.85 12.60 -19.87
N ARG A 7 9.01 12.59 -18.54
CA ARG A 7 10.22 13.05 -17.85
C ARG A 7 11.40 12.16 -18.21
N LEU A 8 11.27 10.84 -18.04
CA LEU A 8 12.33 9.89 -18.34
C LEU A 8 12.61 9.80 -19.85
N ARG A 9 11.59 9.89 -20.71
CA ARG A 9 11.75 9.83 -22.17
C ARG A 9 12.46 11.06 -22.77
N LYS A 10 12.31 12.23 -22.15
CA LYS A 10 12.87 13.51 -22.65
C LYS A 10 14.24 13.87 -22.06
N ASN A 11 14.67 13.18 -21.01
CA ASN A 11 15.96 13.43 -20.35
C ASN A 11 16.90 12.25 -20.57
N LYS A 12 18.19 12.46 -20.32
CA LYS A 12 19.14 11.38 -20.16
C LYS A 12 18.75 10.59 -18.91
N VAL A 13 18.70 9.26 -19.02
CA VAL A 13 18.40 8.37 -17.91
C VAL A 13 19.53 7.39 -17.79
N VAL A 14 20.02 7.18 -16.58
CA VAL A 14 20.96 6.11 -16.27
C VAL A 14 20.33 5.24 -15.20
N VAL A 15 20.08 3.99 -15.56
CA VAL A 15 19.69 2.95 -14.62
C VAL A 15 20.96 2.43 -13.97
N VAL A 16 20.99 2.29 -12.65
CA VAL A 16 22.16 1.83 -11.90
C VAL A 16 21.78 0.75 -10.91
N ASP A 17 22.70 -0.19 -10.73
CA ASP A 17 22.68 -1.26 -9.74
C ASP A 17 24.13 -1.48 -9.26
N ILE A 18 24.31 -1.81 -7.97
CA ILE A 18 25.63 -2.14 -7.41
C ILE A 18 25.58 -3.43 -6.60
N GLU A 19 26.70 -4.14 -6.55
CA GLU A 19 26.92 -5.23 -5.59
C GLU A 19 27.96 -4.81 -4.55
N THR A 20 27.77 -5.26 -3.32
CA THR A 20 28.55 -4.81 -2.16
C THR A 20 28.87 -5.97 -1.21
N THR A 21 29.89 -5.80 -0.37
CA THR A 21 30.22 -6.80 0.67
C THR A 21 29.14 -6.98 1.74
N GLY A 22 28.21 -6.02 1.87
CA GLY A 22 27.16 -6.01 2.89
C GLY A 22 26.25 -4.77 2.78
N LEU A 23 25.62 -4.33 3.88
CA LEU A 23 24.58 -3.29 3.88
C LEU A 23 24.96 -1.99 4.60
N VAL A 24 26.12 -1.96 5.26
CA VAL A 24 26.55 -0.91 6.19
C VAL A 24 27.40 0.11 5.44
N CYS A 25 27.02 1.38 5.48
CA CYS A 25 27.79 2.43 4.82
C CYS A 25 27.49 3.79 5.47
N GLY A 26 28.51 4.54 5.87
CA GLY A 26 28.36 5.85 6.52
C GLY A 26 27.65 5.83 7.87
N GLU A 27 27.62 4.68 8.56
CA GLU A 27 27.05 4.56 9.91
C GLU A 27 28.16 4.74 10.97
N GLU A 28 27.94 5.67 11.90
CA GLU A 28 28.93 5.96 12.96
C GLU A 28 29.20 4.73 13.83
N GLY A 29 30.49 4.46 14.09
CA GLY A 29 30.92 3.36 14.95
C GLY A 29 30.86 1.97 14.32
N ARG A 30 30.59 1.87 13.01
CA ARG A 30 30.60 0.59 12.27
C ARG A 30 31.59 0.63 11.11
N GLU A 31 32.17 -0.52 10.78
CA GLU A 31 32.97 -0.67 9.57
C GLU A 31 32.07 -0.59 8.33
N ASN A 32 32.52 0.11 7.30
CA ASN A 32 31.78 0.27 6.06
C ASN A 32 32.02 -0.92 5.13
N ASP A 33 30.93 -1.42 4.56
CA ASP A 33 30.95 -2.33 3.43
C ASP A 33 31.46 -1.63 2.15
N ARG A 34 31.92 -2.43 1.19
CA ARG A 34 32.62 -1.97 -0.01
C ARG A 34 31.81 -2.32 -1.26
N ILE A 35 31.86 -1.44 -2.25
CA ILE A 35 31.33 -1.70 -3.60
C ILE A 35 32.27 -2.70 -4.29
N LEU A 36 31.70 -3.71 -4.94
CA LEU A 36 32.40 -4.79 -5.63
C LEU A 36 32.11 -4.82 -7.14
N GLU A 37 30.92 -4.41 -7.54
CA GLU A 37 30.51 -4.33 -8.94
C GLU A 37 29.57 -3.14 -9.13
N ILE A 38 29.65 -2.51 -10.30
CA ILE A 38 28.76 -1.45 -10.74
C ILE A 38 28.26 -1.81 -12.13
N ALA A 39 26.94 -1.87 -12.29
CA ALA A 39 26.30 -1.95 -13.59
C ALA A 39 25.42 -0.72 -13.80
N ALA A 40 25.53 -0.10 -14.98
CA ALA A 40 24.66 0.98 -15.36
C ALA A 40 24.27 0.93 -16.84
N ILE A 41 23.06 1.40 -17.15
CA ILE A 41 22.50 1.40 -18.49
C ILE A 41 21.96 2.78 -18.80
N ARG A 42 22.54 3.44 -19.81
CA ARG A 42 21.99 4.68 -20.35
C ARG A 42 20.80 4.37 -21.23
N LEU A 43 19.68 5.04 -20.95
CA LEU A 43 18.48 4.95 -21.76
C LEU A 43 18.30 6.23 -22.58
N GLU A 44 18.10 6.05 -23.88
CA GLU A 44 17.64 7.09 -24.79
C GLU A 44 16.20 6.81 -25.19
N HIS A 45 15.30 7.77 -24.94
CA HIS A 45 13.87 7.59 -25.15
C HIS A 45 13.30 6.31 -24.50
N LEU A 46 13.82 5.96 -23.31
CA LEU A 46 13.49 4.74 -22.56
C LEU A 46 13.87 3.43 -23.28
N ARG A 47 14.89 3.46 -24.15
CA ARG A 47 15.50 2.26 -24.75
C ARG A 47 16.98 2.22 -24.37
N PRO A 48 17.55 1.04 -24.07
CA PRO A 48 18.98 0.89 -23.84
C PRO A 48 19.78 1.43 -25.03
N ALA A 49 20.78 2.27 -24.74
CA ALA A 49 21.66 2.88 -25.73
C ALA A 49 23.13 2.55 -25.47
N GLU A 50 23.56 2.60 -24.21
CA GLU A 50 24.94 2.34 -23.80
C GLU A 50 24.94 1.67 -22.43
N THR A 51 25.91 0.80 -22.18
CA THR A 51 26.10 0.15 -20.88
C THR A 51 27.46 0.53 -20.30
N PHE A 52 27.50 0.65 -18.98
CA PHE A 52 28.70 0.77 -18.18
C PHE A 52 28.74 -0.41 -17.22
N HIS A 53 29.90 -1.06 -17.14
CA HIS A 53 30.12 -2.19 -16.26
C HIS A 53 31.55 -2.15 -15.75
N THR A 54 31.74 -2.32 -14.45
CA THR A 54 33.07 -2.49 -13.89
C THR A 54 32.99 -3.25 -12.57
N TYR A 55 33.97 -4.13 -12.35
CA TYR A 55 34.30 -4.59 -11.01
C TYR A 55 35.07 -3.51 -10.26
N VAL A 56 35.12 -3.62 -8.94
CA VAL A 56 35.85 -2.69 -8.08
C VAL A 56 36.85 -3.49 -7.24
N ALA A 57 38.11 -3.07 -7.25
CA ALA A 57 39.14 -3.74 -6.48
C ALA A 57 38.80 -3.75 -4.99
N ASN A 58 38.81 -4.94 -4.40
CA ASN A 58 38.61 -5.14 -2.97
C ASN A 58 39.96 -5.49 -2.31
N PRO A 59 40.43 -4.70 -1.32
CA PRO A 59 41.73 -4.93 -0.69
C PRO A 59 41.73 -6.12 0.28
N GLN A 60 40.57 -6.69 0.60
CA GLN A 60 40.43 -7.83 1.51
C GLN A 60 39.76 -9.00 0.76
N PRO A 61 40.14 -10.26 1.02
CA PRO A 61 39.45 -11.41 0.46
C PRO A 61 37.96 -11.41 0.80
N LEU A 62 37.11 -11.86 -0.13
CA LEU A 62 35.69 -12.07 0.15
C LEU A 62 35.51 -13.29 1.06
N SER A 63 34.50 -13.22 1.94
CA SER A 63 34.04 -14.44 2.61
C SER A 63 33.31 -15.34 1.60
N GLU A 64 33.39 -16.66 1.78
CA GLU A 64 32.70 -17.62 0.92
C GLU A 64 31.19 -17.36 0.86
N GLU A 65 30.59 -16.92 1.97
CA GLU A 65 29.17 -16.57 2.07
C GLU A 65 28.80 -15.38 1.17
N VAL A 66 29.59 -14.30 1.19
CA VAL A 66 29.36 -13.12 0.35
C VAL A 66 29.57 -13.48 -1.12
N ALA A 67 30.67 -14.15 -1.44
CA ALA A 67 30.98 -14.58 -2.80
C ALA A 67 29.86 -15.45 -3.41
N ALA A 68 29.32 -16.41 -2.63
CA ALA A 68 28.22 -17.25 -3.05
C ALA A 68 26.88 -16.50 -3.18
N LEU A 69 26.64 -15.48 -2.35
CA LEU A 69 25.40 -14.72 -2.35
C LEU A 69 25.28 -13.83 -3.59
N ILE A 70 26.34 -13.10 -3.92
CA ILE A 70 26.34 -12.10 -5.00
C ILE A 70 26.94 -12.63 -6.31
N GLY A 71 27.57 -13.82 -6.28
CA GLY A 71 28.14 -14.47 -7.47
C GLY A 71 29.44 -13.85 -7.96
N ILE A 72 30.20 -13.18 -7.08
CA ILE A 72 31.49 -12.55 -7.38
C ILE A 72 32.61 -13.30 -6.67
N SER A 73 33.71 -13.58 -7.37
CA SER A 73 34.92 -14.17 -6.79
C SER A 73 36.08 -13.17 -6.71
N ASP A 74 37.06 -13.43 -5.83
CA ASP A 74 38.24 -12.57 -5.70
C ASP A 74 39.03 -12.47 -7.02
N GLU A 75 39.01 -13.51 -7.86
CA GLU A 75 39.63 -13.49 -9.19
C GLU A 75 38.97 -12.49 -10.14
N MET A 76 37.65 -12.27 -10.02
CA MET A 76 36.93 -11.28 -10.83
C MET A 76 37.29 -9.84 -10.41
N LEU A 77 37.66 -9.65 -9.14
CA LEU A 77 38.07 -8.35 -8.59
C LEU A 77 39.56 -8.06 -8.80
N ALA A 78 40.35 -9.08 -9.13
CA ALA A 78 41.78 -8.95 -9.33
C ALA A 78 42.09 -8.05 -10.54
N GLY A 79 42.80 -6.94 -10.28
CA GLY A 79 43.16 -5.96 -11.31
C GLY A 79 42.02 -5.02 -11.72
N ALA A 80 40.86 -5.09 -11.05
CA ALA A 80 39.81 -4.10 -11.20
C ALA A 80 40.29 -2.70 -10.73
N PRO A 81 39.69 -1.61 -11.22
CA PRO A 81 40.03 -0.27 -10.77
C PRO A 81 39.70 -0.07 -9.27
N PRO A 82 40.42 0.82 -8.57
CA PRO A 82 40.03 1.24 -7.23
C PRO A 82 38.68 1.98 -7.27
N VAL A 83 37.95 1.96 -6.16
CA VAL A 83 36.59 2.56 -6.08
C VAL A 83 36.55 4.02 -6.54
N GLN A 84 37.60 4.79 -6.28
CA GLN A 84 37.70 6.19 -6.71
C GLN A 84 37.67 6.35 -8.22
N GLU A 85 38.36 5.47 -8.97
CA GLU A 85 38.41 5.50 -10.43
C GLU A 85 37.09 4.99 -11.02
N ALA A 86 36.54 3.91 -10.46
CA ALA A 86 35.25 3.36 -10.86
C ALA A 86 34.12 4.40 -10.70
N LEU A 87 34.09 5.11 -9.57
CA LEU A 87 33.06 6.14 -9.30
C LEU A 87 33.24 7.40 -10.17
N LYS A 88 34.48 7.79 -10.50
CA LYS A 88 34.73 8.88 -11.46
C LYS A 88 34.17 8.52 -12.84
N ALA A 89 34.49 7.32 -13.33
CA ALA A 89 33.97 6.84 -14.61
C ALA A 89 32.44 6.73 -14.62
N LEU A 90 31.83 6.26 -13.53
CA LEU A 90 30.36 6.22 -13.40
C LEU A 90 29.75 7.64 -13.36
N ALA A 91 30.38 8.57 -12.65
CA ALA A 91 29.89 9.95 -12.55
C ALA A 91 29.91 10.65 -13.91
N GLU A 92 30.98 10.47 -14.69
CA GLU A 92 31.07 10.91 -16.09
C GLU A 92 29.98 10.25 -16.95
N PHE A 93 29.79 8.93 -16.80
CA PHE A 93 28.76 8.20 -17.53
C PHE A 93 27.33 8.69 -17.20
N ALA A 94 27.08 9.12 -15.97
CA ALA A 94 25.79 9.58 -15.46
C ALA A 94 25.60 11.11 -15.51
N GLU A 95 26.53 11.85 -16.10
CA GLU A 95 26.50 13.32 -16.09
C GLU A 95 25.20 13.87 -16.72
N GLY A 96 24.50 14.71 -15.94
CA GLY A 96 23.23 15.32 -16.33
C GLY A 96 22.07 14.34 -16.52
N ALA A 97 22.22 13.09 -16.09
CA ALA A 97 21.17 12.07 -16.16
C ALA A 97 20.26 12.10 -14.93
N ILE A 98 19.06 11.54 -15.11
CA ILE A 98 18.22 11.08 -14.00
C ILE A 98 18.70 9.68 -13.63
N LEU A 99 19.09 9.49 -12.37
CA LEU A 99 19.42 8.15 -11.86
C LEU A 99 18.13 7.37 -11.57
N VAL A 100 18.09 6.12 -12.04
CA VAL A 100 16.97 5.21 -11.85
C VAL A 100 17.50 3.90 -11.29
N GLY A 101 16.77 3.27 -10.38
CA GLY A 101 17.13 1.96 -9.86
C GLY A 101 15.95 1.31 -9.14
N TYR A 102 16.14 0.07 -8.68
CA TYR A 102 15.11 -0.65 -7.94
C TYR A 102 15.55 -0.80 -6.49
N ASN A 103 14.85 -0.14 -5.55
CA ASN A 103 15.37 0.10 -4.19
C ASN A 103 16.59 1.04 -4.16
N LEU A 104 16.62 2.00 -5.10
CA LEU A 104 17.71 2.94 -5.35
C LEU A 104 18.28 3.66 -4.11
N PRO A 105 17.54 3.95 -3.02
CA PRO A 105 18.14 4.51 -1.82
C PRO A 105 19.31 3.69 -1.25
N PHE A 106 19.32 2.37 -1.48
CA PHE A 106 20.43 1.51 -1.11
C PHE A 106 21.70 1.87 -1.89
N ASP A 107 21.66 1.81 -3.23
CA ASP A 107 22.79 2.10 -4.10
C ASP A 107 23.31 3.53 -3.88
N CYS A 108 22.38 4.49 -3.80
CA CYS A 108 22.69 5.89 -3.57
C CYS A 108 23.41 6.14 -2.24
N LYS A 109 23.14 5.35 -1.19
CA LYS A 109 23.86 5.46 0.09
C LYS A 109 25.36 5.20 -0.11
N PHE A 110 25.72 4.17 -0.86
CA PHE A 110 27.11 3.85 -1.20
C PHE A 110 27.71 4.85 -2.18
N LEU A 111 26.98 5.19 -3.25
CA LEU A 111 27.44 6.14 -4.27
C LEU A 111 27.73 7.52 -3.68
N ASP A 112 26.87 8.02 -2.79
CA ASP A 112 27.05 9.33 -2.16
C ASP A 112 28.20 9.31 -1.14
N PHE A 113 28.27 8.28 -0.30
CA PHE A 113 29.33 8.16 0.71
C PHE A 113 30.71 7.99 0.08
N CYS A 114 30.87 6.99 -0.79
CA CYS A 114 32.14 6.73 -1.47
C CYS A 114 32.46 7.83 -2.49
N GLY A 115 31.44 8.43 -3.12
CA GLY A 115 31.58 9.56 -4.03
C GLY A 115 32.16 10.78 -3.34
N ALA A 116 31.63 11.16 -2.17
CA ALA A 116 32.15 12.27 -1.36
C ALA A 116 33.62 12.05 -0.98
N GLN A 117 34.01 10.82 -0.60
CA GLN A 117 35.41 10.47 -0.32
C GLN A 117 36.31 10.52 -1.57
N SER A 118 35.73 10.31 -2.75
CA SER A 118 36.42 10.28 -4.04
C SER A 118 36.42 11.62 -4.77
N GLY A 119 35.81 12.67 -4.18
CA GLY A 119 35.68 13.99 -4.77
C GLY A 119 34.71 14.06 -5.95
N VAL A 120 33.74 13.13 -6.03
CA VAL A 120 32.71 13.10 -7.07
C VAL A 120 31.32 13.20 -6.46
N SER A 121 30.36 13.69 -7.24
CA SER A 121 28.96 13.78 -6.84
C SER A 121 28.07 13.19 -7.91
N PHE A 122 27.00 12.51 -7.49
CA PHE A 122 26.04 11.90 -8.38
C PHE A 122 24.79 12.78 -8.56
N PRO A 123 24.06 12.65 -9.67
CA PRO A 123 22.86 13.44 -9.91
C PRO A 123 21.87 13.40 -8.75
N ALA A 124 21.37 14.59 -8.38
CA ALA A 124 20.33 14.74 -7.34
C ALA A 124 18.95 14.30 -7.84
N ASP A 125 18.73 14.25 -9.15
CA ASP A 125 17.47 13.77 -9.72
C ASP A 125 17.47 12.24 -9.79
N ARG A 126 16.64 11.63 -8.92
CA ARG A 126 16.62 10.18 -8.66
C ARG A 126 15.19 9.64 -8.72
N VAL A 127 15.04 8.43 -9.26
CA VAL A 127 13.75 7.73 -9.33
C VAL A 127 13.92 6.27 -8.89
N ASP A 128 13.35 5.96 -7.74
CA ASP A 128 13.23 4.58 -7.26
C ASP A 128 11.99 3.90 -7.85
N LEU A 129 12.20 2.75 -8.48
CA LEU A 129 11.15 1.92 -9.09
C LEU A 129 10.38 1.10 -8.06
N LEU A 130 10.94 0.76 -6.89
CA LEU A 130 10.29 -0.10 -5.91
C LEU A 130 8.96 0.49 -5.37
N PRO A 131 8.89 1.77 -4.95
CA PRO A 131 7.63 2.40 -4.57
C PRO A 131 6.61 2.45 -5.71
N ILE A 132 7.08 2.57 -6.96
CA ILE A 132 6.23 2.60 -8.15
C ILE A 132 5.63 1.20 -8.40
N ALA A 133 6.45 0.15 -8.32
CA ALA A 133 6.02 -1.23 -8.41
C ALA A 133 5.01 -1.58 -7.31
N LYS A 134 5.33 -1.28 -6.04
CA LYS A 134 4.42 -1.42 -4.89
C LYS A 134 3.08 -0.74 -5.12
N ARG A 135 3.12 0.48 -5.66
CA ARG A 135 1.91 1.26 -5.94
C ARG A 135 1.06 0.64 -7.05
N LEU A 136 1.68 0.21 -8.15
CA LEU A 136 1.01 -0.25 -9.36
C LEU A 136 0.50 -1.69 -9.25
N LEU A 137 1.28 -2.57 -8.64
CA LEU A 137 0.99 -4.00 -8.52
C LEU A 137 0.14 -4.33 -7.29
N GLY A 138 0.28 -3.59 -6.18
CA GLY A 138 -0.48 -3.89 -4.97
C GLY A 138 -0.34 -5.35 -4.54
N ARG A 139 -1.40 -5.98 -4.03
CA ARG A 139 -1.36 -7.36 -3.53
C ARG A 139 -1.33 -8.45 -4.62
N SER A 140 -1.10 -8.07 -5.88
CA SER A 140 -1.10 -9.02 -7.01
C SER A 140 0.20 -9.81 -7.17
N VAL A 141 1.22 -9.55 -6.33
CA VAL A 141 2.51 -10.25 -6.36
C VAL A 141 2.85 -10.78 -4.97
N GLU A 142 3.51 -11.94 -4.92
CA GLU A 142 3.89 -12.60 -3.66
C GLU A 142 5.00 -11.84 -2.92
N SER A 143 5.91 -11.21 -3.67
CA SER A 143 7.00 -10.39 -3.14
C SER A 143 7.26 -9.18 -4.03
N TYR A 144 7.94 -8.18 -3.48
CA TYR A 144 8.36 -6.99 -4.23
C TYR A 144 9.88 -6.97 -4.48
N ASN A 145 10.56 -8.11 -4.46
CA ASN A 145 11.93 -8.15 -4.95
C ASN A 145 11.94 -7.95 -6.48
N LEU A 146 13.08 -7.51 -7.03
CA LEU A 146 13.23 -7.18 -8.44
C LEU A 146 12.87 -8.38 -9.34
N GLN A 147 13.35 -9.57 -8.97
CA GLN A 147 13.12 -10.82 -9.70
C GLN A 147 11.62 -11.14 -9.89
N THR A 148 10.84 -11.08 -8.81
CA THR A 148 9.40 -11.34 -8.84
C THR A 148 8.70 -10.27 -9.65
N VAL A 149 8.98 -8.99 -9.40
CA VAL A 149 8.31 -7.89 -10.10
C VAL A 149 8.60 -7.89 -11.60
N TRP A 150 9.85 -8.16 -12.00
CA TRP A 150 10.24 -8.26 -13.41
C TRP A 150 9.53 -9.43 -14.11
N LYS A 151 9.48 -10.62 -13.49
CA LYS A 151 8.77 -11.80 -14.01
C LYS A 151 7.28 -11.54 -14.21
N GLU A 152 6.62 -10.97 -13.22
CA GLU A 152 5.18 -10.67 -13.25
C GLU A 152 4.83 -9.61 -14.30
N CYS A 153 5.69 -8.60 -14.45
CA CYS A 153 5.49 -7.53 -15.40
C CYS A 153 5.80 -7.91 -16.86
N LEU A 154 6.76 -8.82 -17.06
CA LEU A 154 7.34 -9.14 -18.37
C LEU A 154 7.55 -10.65 -18.53
N PRO A 155 6.49 -11.48 -18.44
CA PRO A 155 6.61 -12.94 -18.47
C PRO A 155 7.25 -13.45 -19.78
N GLY A 156 7.04 -12.75 -20.90
CA GLY A 156 7.64 -13.10 -22.20
C GLY A 156 9.14 -12.83 -22.32
N LYS A 157 9.70 -11.89 -21.54
CA LYS A 157 11.16 -11.63 -21.51
C LYS A 157 11.89 -12.48 -20.46
N ALA A 158 11.21 -12.82 -19.37
CA ALA A 158 11.81 -13.63 -18.31
C ALA A 158 12.10 -15.07 -18.74
N GLY A 159 11.40 -15.57 -19.79
CA GLY A 159 11.45 -16.98 -20.16
C GLY A 159 10.93 -17.87 -19.01
N THR A 160 10.74 -19.16 -19.28
CA THR A 160 10.37 -20.12 -18.22
C THR A 160 11.59 -20.39 -17.32
N GLY A 161 11.88 -19.49 -16.38
CA GLY A 161 12.78 -19.77 -15.25
C GLY A 161 14.07 -18.96 -15.13
N LYS A 162 14.37 -17.97 -15.99
CA LYS A 162 15.63 -17.21 -15.89
C LYS A 162 15.71 -16.46 -14.55
N LYS A 163 16.77 -16.71 -13.77
CA LYS A 163 17.11 -15.97 -12.56
C LYS A 163 18.00 -14.78 -12.94
N LEU A 164 17.85 -13.66 -12.23
CA LEU A 164 18.77 -12.53 -12.29
C LEU A 164 19.96 -12.91 -11.40
N GLU A 165 21.07 -13.26 -12.02
CA GLU A 165 22.27 -13.80 -11.38
C GLU A 165 23.42 -12.80 -11.34
N THR A 166 23.40 -11.77 -12.18
CA THR A 166 24.47 -10.76 -12.25
C THR A 166 23.93 -9.36 -12.03
N CYS A 167 24.78 -8.46 -11.54
CA CYS A 167 24.46 -7.03 -11.37
C CYS A 167 23.95 -6.40 -12.69
N MET A 168 24.59 -6.73 -13.82
CA MET A 168 24.11 -6.27 -15.14
C MET A 168 22.69 -6.77 -15.46
N GLN A 169 22.36 -8.02 -15.17
CA GLN A 169 20.99 -8.52 -15.38
C GLN A 169 19.97 -7.80 -14.48
N GLN A 170 20.36 -7.41 -13.27
CA GLN A 170 19.52 -6.60 -12.38
C GLN A 170 19.30 -5.19 -12.95
N ALA A 171 20.36 -4.53 -13.43
CA ALA A 171 20.26 -3.24 -14.12
C ALA A 171 19.39 -3.32 -15.39
N GLU A 172 19.51 -4.38 -16.19
CA GLU A 172 18.66 -4.63 -17.37
C GLU A 172 17.18 -4.80 -16.98
N ALA A 173 16.90 -5.59 -15.94
CA ALA A 173 15.56 -5.79 -15.42
C ALA A 173 14.96 -4.47 -14.90
N ALA A 174 15.75 -3.66 -14.19
CA ALA A 174 15.35 -2.34 -13.74
C ALA A 174 15.10 -1.38 -14.92
N ALA A 175 15.89 -1.43 -15.98
CA ALA A 175 15.67 -0.64 -17.20
C ALA A 175 14.36 -1.00 -17.92
N ASP A 176 14.08 -2.30 -18.03
CA ASP A 176 12.82 -2.82 -18.55
C ASP A 176 11.61 -2.31 -17.73
N LEU A 177 11.72 -2.37 -16.40
CA LEU A 177 10.70 -1.85 -15.49
C LEU A 177 10.58 -0.32 -15.56
N ALA A 178 11.67 0.42 -15.77
CA ALA A 178 11.63 1.87 -15.92
C ALA A 178 10.74 2.28 -17.10
N TYR A 179 10.86 1.61 -18.24
CA TYR A 179 9.96 1.82 -19.37
C TYR A 179 8.53 1.43 -19.02
N LEU A 180 8.30 0.18 -18.57
CA LEU A 180 6.95 -0.34 -18.39
C LEU A 180 6.18 0.38 -17.28
N LEU A 181 6.77 0.53 -16.10
CA LEU A 181 6.11 1.16 -14.95
C LEU A 181 5.84 2.63 -15.22
N SER A 182 6.78 3.35 -15.85
CA SER A 182 6.54 4.74 -16.24
C SER A 182 5.47 4.86 -17.32
N TYR A 183 5.45 3.96 -18.31
CA TYR A 183 4.44 3.93 -19.37
C TYR A 183 3.05 3.61 -18.83
N VAL A 184 2.92 2.59 -17.97
CA VAL A 184 1.66 2.24 -17.30
C VAL A 184 1.21 3.40 -16.41
N GLN A 185 2.13 4.04 -15.67
CA GLN A 185 1.84 5.23 -14.90
C GLN A 185 1.36 6.39 -15.80
N ARG A 186 1.92 6.55 -17.01
CA ARG A 186 1.50 7.57 -18.01
C ARG A 186 0.13 7.27 -18.60
N LYS A 187 -0.14 6.04 -19.04
CA LYS A 187 -1.48 5.66 -19.54
C LYS A 187 -2.53 5.92 -18.47
N ARG A 188 -2.23 5.56 -17.21
CA ARG A 188 -3.06 5.92 -16.06
C ARG A 188 -3.11 7.43 -15.73
N ARG A 189 -2.30 8.29 -16.35
CA ARG A 189 -2.26 9.77 -16.23
C ARG A 189 -2.99 10.48 -17.37
N ASN A 190 -3.00 9.93 -18.59
CA ASN A 190 -3.69 10.51 -19.75
C ASN A 190 -5.21 10.29 -19.72
N ASP A 191 -5.69 9.39 -18.86
CA ASP A 191 -7.11 9.23 -18.51
C ASP A 191 -7.50 9.98 -17.21
N THR A 192 -6.83 11.12 -16.90
CA THR A 192 -7.04 12.08 -15.77
C THR A 192 -5.89 12.08 -14.71
N PRO A 193 -5.44 13.24 -14.17
CA PRO A 193 -4.27 13.32 -13.28
C PRO A 193 -4.41 12.57 -11.93
N MET A 194 -3.64 11.49 -11.79
CA MET A 194 -3.79 10.46 -10.74
C MET A 194 -3.14 10.78 -9.37
N TYR A 195 -2.16 11.69 -9.30
CA TYR A 195 -1.44 11.99 -8.04
C TYR A 195 -2.30 12.76 -7.04
N ARG A 196 -3.27 13.54 -7.54
CA ARG A 196 -4.30 14.12 -6.71
C ARG A 196 -5.38 13.05 -6.40
N ILE A 197 -5.92 12.31 -7.36
CA ILE A 197 -7.12 11.47 -7.14
C ILE A 197 -6.88 10.20 -6.28
N VAL A 198 -5.72 9.52 -6.38
CA VAL A 198 -5.50 8.22 -5.70
C VAL A 198 -4.98 8.34 -4.26
N ALA A 199 -4.24 9.40 -3.91
CA ALA A 199 -3.88 9.64 -2.51
C ALA A 199 -5.14 9.93 -1.67
N GLN A 200 -6.14 10.61 -2.24
CA GLN A 200 -7.42 10.84 -1.57
C GLN A 200 -8.31 9.60 -1.62
N ARG A 201 -8.47 8.88 -2.75
CA ARG A 201 -9.33 7.68 -2.80
C ARG A 201 -8.79 6.44 -2.06
N ARG A 202 -7.48 6.28 -1.86
CA ARG A 202 -6.92 5.22 -0.98
C ARG A 202 -6.97 5.60 0.50
N LYS A 203 -6.80 6.89 0.83
CA LYS A 203 -6.99 7.41 2.19
C LYS A 203 -8.46 7.36 2.57
N ILE A 204 -9.36 7.87 1.72
CA ILE A 204 -10.81 7.76 1.87
C ILE A 204 -11.23 6.30 1.94
N ARG A 205 -10.76 5.39 1.07
CA ARG A 205 -11.14 3.96 1.22
C ARG A 205 -10.62 3.31 2.50
N HIS A 206 -9.43 3.67 3.00
CA HIS A 206 -8.98 3.21 4.32
C HIS A 206 -9.83 3.81 5.44
N GLU A 207 -10.14 5.10 5.40
CA GLU A 207 -10.96 5.76 6.40
C GLU A 207 -12.42 5.27 6.37
N VAL A 208 -12.98 5.02 5.18
CA VAL A 208 -14.26 4.34 4.97
C VAL A 208 -14.18 2.93 5.54
N PHE A 209 -13.08 2.19 5.34
CA PHE A 209 -12.91 0.86 5.92
C PHE A 209 -12.89 0.89 7.46
N PHE A 210 -12.14 1.82 8.07
CA PHE A 210 -12.12 1.98 9.53
C PHE A 210 -13.46 2.47 10.08
N ALA A 211 -14.11 3.41 9.40
CA ALA A 211 -15.44 3.87 9.76
C ALA A 211 -16.47 2.75 9.62
N ALA A 212 -16.39 1.94 8.56
CA ALA A 212 -17.24 0.78 8.34
C ALA A 212 -17.14 -0.22 9.50
N GLN A 213 -15.92 -0.54 9.96
CA GLN A 213 -15.72 -1.41 11.11
C GLN A 213 -16.37 -0.84 12.39
N GLN A 214 -16.27 0.46 12.62
CA GLN A 214 -16.87 1.11 13.80
C GLN A 214 -18.39 1.20 13.70
N ILE A 215 -18.92 1.57 12.53
CA ILE A 215 -20.37 1.61 12.25
C ILE A 215 -20.96 0.23 12.45
N ALA A 216 -20.36 -0.76 11.81
CA ALA A 216 -20.70 -2.17 11.94
C ALA A 216 -20.78 -2.58 13.42
N TYR A 217 -19.66 -2.45 14.12
CA TYR A 217 -19.55 -2.89 15.51
C TYR A 217 -20.54 -2.21 16.48
N ASN A 218 -20.86 -0.93 16.28
CA ASN A 218 -21.87 -0.22 17.09
C ASN A 218 -23.30 -0.59 16.68
N LEU A 219 -23.59 -0.64 15.38
CA LEU A 219 -24.92 -0.97 14.87
C LEU A 219 -25.34 -2.38 15.26
N LEU A 220 -24.41 -3.34 15.23
CA LEU A 220 -24.66 -4.70 15.69
C LEU A 220 -25.02 -4.75 17.18
N ARG A 221 -24.38 -3.95 18.03
CA ARG A 221 -24.74 -3.85 19.46
C ARG A 221 -26.12 -3.23 19.65
N CYS A 222 -26.47 -2.22 18.85
CA CYS A 222 -27.83 -1.66 18.84
C CYS A 222 -28.86 -2.72 18.43
N ALA A 223 -28.60 -3.50 17.39
CA ALA A 223 -29.49 -4.54 16.87
C ALA A 223 -29.62 -5.76 17.80
N LEU A 224 -28.54 -6.11 18.50
CA LEU A 224 -28.55 -7.16 19.50
C LEU A 224 -29.30 -6.70 20.74
N PHE A 225 -28.77 -5.73 21.50
CA PHE A 225 -29.22 -5.45 22.86
C PHE A 225 -30.36 -4.43 22.96
N GLY A 226 -30.63 -3.68 21.89
CA GLY A 226 -31.75 -2.75 21.81
C GLY A 226 -31.70 -1.59 22.82
N LYS A 227 -32.76 -0.79 22.82
CA LYS A 227 -32.83 0.49 23.55
C LYS A 227 -32.81 0.40 25.07
N ASN A 228 -33.11 -0.78 25.62
CA ASN A 228 -33.13 -1.00 27.06
C ASN A 228 -31.71 -1.18 27.63
N HIS A 229 -30.70 -1.34 26.77
CA HIS A 229 -29.32 -1.48 27.22
C HIS A 229 -28.72 -0.11 27.64
N PRO A 230 -28.04 -0.01 28.80
CA PRO A 230 -27.52 1.27 29.31
C PRO A 230 -26.56 2.00 28.36
N LEU A 231 -25.80 1.26 27.56
CA LEU A 231 -24.87 1.80 26.55
C LEU A 231 -25.51 2.06 25.18
N PHE A 232 -26.80 1.78 25.00
CA PHE A 232 -27.46 1.96 23.71
C PHE A 232 -27.33 3.39 23.15
N PRO A 233 -27.55 4.47 23.92
CA PRO A 233 -27.37 5.83 23.41
C PRO A 233 -25.93 6.10 22.93
N LEU A 234 -24.94 5.54 23.62
CA LEU A 234 -23.53 5.68 23.24
C LEU A 234 -23.23 4.97 21.91
N TRP A 235 -23.76 3.78 21.69
CA TRP A 235 -23.55 3.04 20.44
C TRP A 235 -24.25 3.72 19.27
N VAL A 236 -25.48 4.21 19.48
CA VAL A 236 -26.21 5.01 18.49
C VAL A 236 -25.39 6.25 18.12
N TYR A 237 -24.92 7.01 19.10
CA TYR A 237 -24.11 8.20 18.86
C TYR A 237 -22.81 7.88 18.12
N LYS A 238 -22.08 6.83 18.53
CA LYS A 238 -20.82 6.44 17.88
C LYS A 238 -21.01 5.95 16.45
N CYS A 239 -22.13 5.30 16.17
CA CYS A 239 -22.51 4.92 14.81
C CYS A 239 -22.84 6.18 13.98
N ALA A 240 -23.70 7.06 14.51
CA ALA A 240 -24.13 8.28 13.85
C ALA A 240 -22.99 9.26 13.57
N GLU A 241 -22.08 9.47 14.52
CA GLU A 241 -20.87 10.30 14.37
C GLU A 241 -20.00 9.80 13.20
N LYS A 242 -19.93 8.48 12.99
CA LYS A 242 -19.15 7.88 11.89
C LYS A 242 -19.88 7.90 10.56
N LEU A 243 -21.20 7.74 10.55
CA LEU A 243 -22.02 7.92 9.35
C LEU A 243 -21.93 9.36 8.85
N GLU A 244 -22.00 10.32 9.76
CA GLU A 244 -21.84 11.74 9.46
C GLU A 244 -20.45 12.06 8.90
N TYR A 245 -19.40 11.56 9.56
CA TYR A 245 -18.03 11.68 9.09
C TYR A 245 -17.85 11.16 7.66
N VAL A 246 -18.42 9.99 7.34
CA VAL A 246 -18.34 9.38 6.01
C VAL A 246 -19.26 10.10 4.99
N SER A 247 -20.39 10.67 5.43
CA SER A 247 -21.26 11.46 4.58
C SER A 247 -20.52 12.65 3.98
N ARG A 248 -19.57 13.25 4.72
CA ARG A 248 -18.75 14.38 4.25
C ARG A 248 -17.71 13.99 3.20
N PHE A 249 -17.55 12.70 2.89
CA PHE A 249 -16.57 12.26 1.92
C PHE A 249 -16.98 12.61 0.49
N VAL A 250 -16.16 13.45 -0.13
CA VAL A 250 -16.25 13.84 -1.53
C VAL A 250 -14.92 13.55 -2.23
N ASP A 251 -15.00 13.30 -3.53
CA ASP A 251 -13.83 13.21 -4.38
C ASP A 251 -13.32 14.60 -4.78
N LYS A 252 -12.31 14.65 -5.65
CA LYS A 252 -11.64 15.91 -6.03
C LYS A 252 -12.46 16.87 -6.89
N LYS A 253 -13.62 16.44 -7.34
CA LYS A 253 -14.58 17.25 -8.09
C LYS A 253 -15.76 17.65 -7.20
N ASP A 254 -15.60 17.56 -5.87
CA ASP A 254 -16.66 17.69 -4.86
C ASP A 254 -17.86 16.75 -5.10
N ALA A 255 -17.62 15.63 -5.78
CA ALA A 255 -18.64 14.61 -6.02
C ALA A 255 -18.63 13.54 -4.92
N LYS A 256 -19.80 13.13 -4.44
CA LYS A 256 -19.93 11.98 -3.53
C LYS A 256 -19.31 10.72 -4.13
N LEU A 257 -18.90 9.79 -3.27
CA LEU A 257 -18.41 8.48 -3.70
C LEU A 257 -19.49 7.73 -4.50
N PRO A 258 -19.11 6.83 -5.41
CA PRO A 258 -20.10 5.97 -6.07
C PRO A 258 -20.84 5.12 -5.03
N GLN A 259 -22.12 4.86 -5.25
CA GLN A 259 -23.03 4.13 -4.33
C GLN A 259 -22.39 2.86 -3.75
N ARG A 260 -21.73 2.06 -4.58
CA ARG A 260 -21.02 0.84 -4.16
C ARG A 260 -20.02 1.04 -3.00
N ASP A 261 -19.39 2.21 -2.92
CA ASP A 261 -18.39 2.50 -1.89
C ASP A 261 -19.07 2.83 -0.54
N TYR A 262 -20.31 3.34 -0.56
CA TYR A 262 -21.14 3.48 0.64
C TYR A 262 -21.81 2.16 1.03
N GLU A 263 -22.20 1.33 0.06
CA GLU A 263 -22.70 -0.02 0.31
C GLU A 263 -21.66 -0.87 1.06
N MET A 264 -20.37 -0.68 0.76
CA MET A 264 -19.27 -1.32 1.49
C MET A 264 -19.27 -1.06 2.99
N ILE A 265 -19.85 0.05 3.47
CA ILE A 265 -19.98 0.36 4.91
C ILE A 265 -20.81 -0.72 5.62
N PHE A 266 -21.76 -1.29 4.89
CA PHE A 266 -22.72 -2.28 5.39
C PHE A 266 -22.42 -3.71 4.89
N THR A 267 -21.48 -3.89 3.95
CA THR A 267 -21.10 -5.22 3.39
C THR A 267 -20.58 -6.25 4.40
N GLY A 268 -20.14 -5.84 5.59
CA GLY A 268 -19.83 -6.78 6.67
C GLY A 268 -21.05 -7.56 7.18
N TYR A 269 -22.25 -7.11 6.82
CA TYR A 269 -23.55 -7.73 7.07
C TYR A 269 -24.17 -8.09 5.73
N ASN A 270 -23.46 -8.89 4.93
CA ASN A 270 -23.91 -9.42 3.65
C ASN A 270 -25.44 -9.56 3.60
N GLU A 271 -26.01 -9.24 2.44
CA GLU A 271 -27.45 -9.16 2.11
C GLU A 271 -28.28 -10.44 2.44
N ALA A 272 -27.68 -11.44 3.11
CA ALA A 272 -28.25 -12.71 3.51
C ALA A 272 -28.06 -13.01 5.00
N VAL A 273 -29.10 -13.57 5.61
CA VAL A 273 -29.18 -14.04 7.01
C VAL A 273 -28.01 -14.97 7.39
N TRP A 274 -27.55 -15.82 6.47
CA TRP A 274 -26.46 -16.80 6.68
C TRP A 274 -25.13 -16.16 7.10
N GLU A 275 -24.79 -15.00 6.53
CA GLU A 275 -23.52 -14.34 6.83
C GLU A 275 -23.58 -13.63 8.20
N THR A 276 -24.77 -13.16 8.58
CA THR A 276 -25.04 -12.64 9.93
C THR A 276 -24.83 -13.73 10.98
N ARG A 277 -25.34 -14.94 10.73
CA ARG A 277 -25.16 -16.11 11.61
C ARG A 277 -23.69 -16.41 11.88
N LYS A 278 -22.88 -16.53 10.83
CA LYS A 278 -21.43 -16.80 10.95
C LYS A 278 -20.71 -15.74 11.79
N HIS A 279 -21.12 -14.47 11.66
CA HIS A 279 -20.55 -13.39 12.44
C HIS A 279 -20.95 -13.48 13.92
N LEU A 280 -22.21 -13.75 14.22
CA LEU A 280 -22.70 -13.89 15.60
C LEU A 280 -22.08 -15.11 16.31
N GLU A 281 -21.89 -16.22 15.59
CA GLU A 281 -21.25 -17.45 16.10
C GLU A 281 -19.77 -17.26 16.47
N SER A 282 -19.11 -16.24 15.91
CA SER A 282 -17.72 -15.90 16.28
C SER A 282 -17.57 -15.40 17.73
N GLY A 283 -18.68 -15.02 18.38
CA GLY A 283 -18.72 -14.64 19.80
C GLY A 283 -18.07 -13.29 20.15
N ALA A 284 -17.69 -12.47 19.15
CA ALA A 284 -16.97 -11.20 19.34
C ALA A 284 -17.69 -10.17 20.25
N HIS A 285 -18.98 -10.40 20.55
CA HIS A 285 -19.83 -9.48 21.31
C HIS A 285 -20.33 -10.04 22.65
N HIS A 286 -19.91 -11.25 23.05
CA HIS A 286 -20.31 -11.87 24.33
C HIS A 286 -19.92 -11.04 25.56
N ALA A 287 -18.93 -10.15 25.44
CA ALA A 287 -18.55 -9.23 26.50
C ALA A 287 -19.68 -8.26 26.91
N TYR A 288 -20.64 -7.97 26.02
CA TYR A 288 -21.72 -7.00 26.27
C TYR A 288 -23.04 -7.65 26.72
N GLY A 289 -23.11 -8.99 26.70
CA GLY A 289 -24.25 -9.77 27.15
C GLY A 289 -24.30 -11.13 26.45
N ALA A 290 -25.04 -12.07 27.05
CA ALA A 290 -25.19 -13.41 26.52
C ALA A 290 -26.41 -13.47 25.58
N TYR A 291 -26.23 -14.06 24.39
CA TYR A 291 -27.28 -14.29 23.42
C TYR A 291 -27.06 -15.66 22.76
N GLU A 292 -28.15 -16.28 22.30
CA GLU A 292 -28.11 -17.50 21.51
C GLU A 292 -28.30 -17.16 20.03
N VAL A 293 -27.50 -17.78 19.15
CA VAL A 293 -27.58 -17.53 17.70
C VAL A 293 -28.70 -18.36 17.08
N THR A 294 -29.88 -17.76 16.94
CA THR A 294 -31.05 -18.34 16.27
C THR A 294 -31.29 -17.71 14.90
N ASP A 295 -32.03 -18.37 14.01
CA ASP A 295 -32.41 -17.77 12.71
C ASP A 295 -33.24 -16.50 12.90
N GLU A 296 -34.14 -16.50 13.89
CA GLU A 296 -34.95 -15.33 14.23
C GLU A 296 -34.09 -14.13 14.66
N LEU A 297 -33.02 -14.37 15.43
CA LEU A 297 -32.05 -13.34 15.82
C LEU A 297 -31.27 -12.83 14.61
N CYS A 298 -30.79 -13.73 13.75
CA CYS A 298 -30.04 -13.37 12.56
C CYS A 298 -30.89 -12.54 11.60
N GLU A 299 -32.14 -12.94 11.37
CA GLU A 299 -33.10 -12.19 10.56
C GLU A 299 -33.42 -10.82 11.16
N ARG A 300 -33.57 -10.71 12.49
CA ARG A 300 -33.82 -9.42 13.16
C ARG A 300 -32.63 -8.48 13.01
N VAL A 301 -31.42 -8.98 13.28
CA VAL A 301 -30.17 -8.21 13.14
C VAL A 301 -30.00 -7.75 11.69
N PHE A 302 -30.26 -8.66 10.75
CA PHE A 302 -30.25 -8.36 9.33
C PHE A 302 -31.24 -7.25 8.96
N ALA A 303 -32.51 -7.38 9.38
CA ALA A 303 -33.56 -6.40 9.09
C ALA A 303 -33.24 -5.00 9.63
N ILE A 304 -32.73 -4.91 10.87
CA ILE A 304 -32.31 -3.62 11.46
C ILE A 304 -31.15 -3.01 10.66
N CYS A 305 -30.12 -3.80 10.35
CA CYS A 305 -28.98 -3.33 9.57
C CYS A 305 -29.39 -2.87 8.16
N ASP A 306 -30.29 -3.61 7.51
CA ASP A 306 -30.79 -3.28 6.18
C ASP A 306 -31.68 -2.03 6.19
N ALA A 307 -32.58 -1.90 7.17
CA ALA A 307 -33.41 -0.71 7.35
C ALA A 307 -32.56 0.56 7.54
N VAL A 308 -31.48 0.48 8.33
CA VAL A 308 -30.52 1.59 8.49
C VAL A 308 -29.77 1.85 7.18
N ARG A 309 -29.31 0.83 6.46
CA ARG A 309 -28.62 0.98 5.18
C ARG A 309 -29.50 1.71 4.16
N VAL A 310 -30.72 1.24 3.94
CA VAL A 310 -31.68 1.79 2.98
C VAL A 310 -32.03 3.23 3.34
N SER A 311 -32.29 3.50 4.63
CA SER A 311 -32.67 4.83 5.10
C SER A 311 -31.52 5.83 5.03
N CYS A 312 -30.27 5.40 5.31
CA CYS A 312 -29.10 6.27 5.28
C CYS A 312 -28.57 6.56 3.86
N MET A 313 -28.79 5.65 2.90
CA MET A 313 -28.17 5.73 1.57
C MET A 313 -28.47 7.04 0.81
N PRO A 314 -29.73 7.54 0.74
CA PRO A 314 -30.03 8.81 0.09
C PRO A 314 -29.28 9.99 0.71
N TYR A 315 -29.13 9.99 2.04
CA TYR A 315 -28.44 11.07 2.78
C TYR A 315 -26.92 11.02 2.58
N LEU A 316 -26.33 9.82 2.65
CA LEU A 316 -24.91 9.62 2.36
C LEU A 316 -24.54 10.09 0.94
N MET A 317 -25.48 9.95 0.00
CA MET A 317 -25.32 10.32 -1.41
C MET A 317 -25.82 11.74 -1.74
N SER A 318 -26.46 12.46 -0.81
CA SER A 318 -27.06 13.78 -1.03
C SER A 318 -26.00 14.86 -1.31
N ARG A 319 -26.23 15.71 -2.32
CA ARG A 319 -25.27 16.76 -2.72
C ARG A 319 -25.45 18.09 -2.00
N THR A 320 -26.62 18.33 -1.44
CA THR A 320 -27.03 19.63 -0.91
C THR A 320 -27.09 19.66 0.60
N GLU A 321 -27.12 18.50 1.24
CA GLU A 321 -27.34 18.35 2.67
C GLU A 321 -26.28 17.44 3.30
N THR A 322 -25.69 17.91 4.38
CA THR A 322 -24.91 17.09 5.31
C THR A 322 -25.75 16.92 6.56
N TYR A 323 -26.09 15.67 6.88
CA TYR A 323 -26.97 15.35 7.99
C TYR A 323 -26.19 15.37 9.30
N HIS A 324 -26.74 16.01 10.34
CA HIS A 324 -26.11 16.04 11.66
C HIS A 324 -26.19 14.65 12.31
N PRO A 325 -25.28 14.27 13.23
CA PRO A 325 -25.35 12.99 13.93
C PRO A 325 -26.71 12.71 14.58
N ASP A 326 -27.46 13.73 14.99
CA ASP A 326 -28.80 13.55 15.58
C ASP A 326 -29.83 12.97 14.60
N GLU A 327 -29.70 13.28 13.31
CA GLU A 327 -30.60 12.78 12.27
C GLU A 327 -30.28 11.31 11.96
N TYR A 328 -28.99 10.96 11.85
CA TYR A 328 -28.56 9.57 11.73
C TYR A 328 -28.91 8.75 12.98
N ALA A 329 -28.79 9.33 14.17
CA ALA A 329 -29.20 8.69 15.41
C ALA A 329 -30.70 8.38 15.43
N SER A 330 -31.51 9.32 14.94
CA SER A 330 -32.97 9.13 14.83
C SER A 330 -33.33 7.97 13.90
N ILE A 331 -32.64 7.84 12.75
CA ILE A 331 -32.81 6.71 11.82
C ILE A 331 -32.48 5.38 12.50
N ILE A 332 -31.35 5.31 13.22
CA ILE A 332 -30.92 4.08 13.90
C ILE A 332 -31.91 3.68 15.00
N ILE A 333 -32.36 4.65 15.81
CA ILE A 333 -33.35 4.41 16.86
C ILE A 333 -34.65 3.90 16.24
N GLN A 334 -35.15 4.56 15.19
CA GLN A 334 -36.38 4.17 14.52
C GLN A 334 -36.29 2.77 13.90
N ALA A 335 -35.16 2.41 13.29
CA ALA A 335 -34.94 1.06 12.75
C ALA A 335 -34.98 -0.01 13.85
N VAL A 336 -34.29 0.23 14.97
CA VAL A 336 -34.31 -0.67 16.14
C VAL A 336 -35.72 -0.76 16.73
N GLU A 337 -36.48 0.34 16.77
CA GLU A 337 -37.83 0.35 17.32
C GLU A 337 -38.88 -0.25 16.40
N THR A 338 -38.70 -0.20 15.09
CA THR A 338 -39.69 -0.69 14.11
C THR A 338 -39.45 -2.16 13.82
N GLU A 339 -38.21 -2.52 13.48
CA GLU A 339 -37.83 -3.90 13.15
C GLU A 339 -37.60 -4.76 14.40
N GLY A 340 -37.28 -4.13 15.54
CA GLY A 340 -37.08 -4.84 16.81
C GLY A 340 -38.36 -5.14 17.59
N LYS A 341 -39.51 -4.52 17.26
CA LYS A 341 -40.79 -4.72 17.98
C LYS A 341 -41.46 -6.07 17.70
N ASN A 342 -41.20 -6.68 16.54
CA ASN A 342 -41.94 -7.86 16.10
C ASN A 342 -41.36 -9.21 16.59
N ARG A 343 -40.26 -9.19 17.35
CA ARG A 343 -39.47 -10.39 17.71
C ARG A 343 -38.81 -10.23 19.08
N GLU A 344 -39.52 -10.60 20.14
CA GLU A 344 -39.00 -10.62 21.52
C GLU A 344 -37.96 -11.73 21.67
N ILE A 345 -36.68 -11.39 21.56
CA ILE A 345 -35.58 -12.31 21.88
C ILE A 345 -34.98 -11.87 23.20
N LYS A 346 -35.07 -12.73 24.21
CA LYS A 346 -34.47 -12.49 25.53
C LYS A 346 -32.95 -12.56 25.41
N ILE A 347 -32.30 -11.42 25.62
CA ILE A 347 -30.85 -11.34 25.78
C ILE A 347 -30.60 -11.10 27.25
N GLU A 348 -29.91 -12.05 27.91
CA GLU A 348 -29.60 -11.93 29.33
C GLU A 348 -28.39 -11.01 29.52
N TYR A 349 -28.66 -9.88 30.18
CA TYR A 349 -27.64 -8.90 30.51
C TYR A 349 -27.11 -9.13 31.93
N ASP A 350 -25.86 -9.58 32.05
CA ASP A 350 -25.16 -9.67 33.34
C ASP A 350 -24.51 -8.31 33.67
N SER A 351 -25.23 -7.49 34.43
CA SER A 351 -24.76 -6.18 34.89
C SER A 351 -23.48 -6.22 35.74
N LYS A 352 -23.10 -7.37 36.31
CA LYS A 352 -21.96 -7.49 37.25
C LYS A 352 -20.62 -7.74 36.55
N LYS A 353 -20.60 -8.37 35.37
CA LYS A 353 -19.35 -8.65 34.62
C LYS A 353 -18.73 -7.41 33.95
N ASN A 354 -19.51 -6.35 33.73
CA ASN A 354 -19.08 -5.18 32.93
C ASN A 354 -18.58 -3.97 33.73
N ALA A 355 -18.36 -4.10 35.04
CA ALA A 355 -17.72 -3.06 35.85
C ALA A 355 -16.24 -2.79 35.48
N LEU A 356 -15.62 -3.69 34.69
CA LEU A 356 -14.23 -3.62 34.25
C LEU A 356 -13.97 -2.71 33.03
N TYR A 357 -15.03 -2.22 32.36
CA TYR A 357 -14.92 -1.42 31.12
C TYR A 357 -15.56 -0.03 31.21
N ARG A 358 -15.79 0.48 32.43
CA ARG A 358 -16.28 1.84 32.68
C ARG A 358 -15.15 2.85 32.77
#